data_AF-A0A959T7S7-F1
#
_entry.id   AF-A0A959T7S7-F1
#
_cell.length_a   1.000
_cell.length_b   1.000
_cell.length_c   1.000
_cell.angle_alpha   90.00
_cell.angle_beta   90.00
_cell.angle_gamma   90.00
#
_symmetry.space_group_name_H-M   'P 1'
#
loop_
_entity.id
_entity.type
_entity.pdbx_description
1 polymer ?
#
loop_
_entity_poly.entity_id
_entity_poly.type
_entity_poly.pdbx_seq_one_letter_code
_entity_poly.pdbx_strand_id
1 'polypeptide(L)'
;SAEKEPQIWDAIKFGALLENIVFEEGSTTVDFADGSKTENTRVSYPLHHIDNTAVPSMGGHPKNIFFLTCDAYGVLPPISKLTPGQAMYHFISG
;
A
#
# COMPACT_ATOMS: atom_id res chain seq x y z
N SER A 1 8.66 -8.18 -0.94
CA SER A 1 10.10 -8.55 -0.95
C SER A 1 10.92 -7.35 -1.44
N ALA A 2 12.22 -7.32 -1.17
CA ALA A 2 13.10 -6.23 -1.60
C ALA A 2 13.05 -5.97 -3.13
N GLU A 3 12.92 -7.02 -3.94
CA GLU A 3 12.87 -6.87 -5.41
C GLU A 3 11.54 -6.26 -5.91
N LYS A 4 10.41 -6.66 -5.31
CA LYS A 4 9.07 -6.21 -5.74
C LYS A 4 8.71 -4.85 -5.18
N GLU A 5 9.15 -4.55 -3.96
CA GLU A 5 8.77 -3.36 -3.20
C GLU A 5 9.99 -2.74 -2.49
N PRO A 6 11.01 -2.28 -3.24
CA PRO A 6 12.28 -1.83 -2.66
C PRO A 6 12.11 -0.65 -1.70
N GLN A 7 11.29 0.34 -2.05
CA GLN A 7 11.10 1.53 -1.22
C GLN A 7 10.43 1.21 0.13
N ILE A 8 9.42 0.33 0.12
CA ILE A 8 8.74 -0.08 1.36
C ILE A 8 9.68 -0.94 2.20
N TRP A 9 10.42 -1.85 1.56
CA TRP A 9 11.42 -2.69 2.22
C TRP A 9 12.50 -1.87 2.93
N ASP A 10 13.10 -0.89 2.24
CA ASP A 10 14.16 -0.04 2.77
C ASP A 10 13.67 0.98 3.82
N ALA A 11 12.35 1.21 3.88
CA ALA A 11 11.73 2.02 4.92
C ALA A 11 11.64 1.27 6.27
N ILE A 12 11.81 -0.06 6.28
CA ILE A 12 11.82 -0.88 7.50
C ILE A 12 13.21 -0.80 8.14
N LYS A 13 13.46 0.27 8.87
CA LYS A 13 14.69 0.55 9.61
C LYS A 13 14.38 1.14 10.98
N PHE A 14 15.41 1.46 11.76
CA PHE A 14 15.23 2.07 13.08
C PHE A 14 14.23 3.24 13.03
N GLY A 15 13.25 3.23 13.93
CA GLY A 15 12.12 4.16 13.92
C GLY A 15 10.84 3.61 13.26
N ALA A 16 10.92 2.50 12.52
CA ALA A 16 9.74 1.76 12.06
C ALA A 16 9.22 0.79 13.14
N LEU A 17 7.93 0.51 13.11
CA LEU A 17 7.23 -0.42 13.99
C LEU A 17 6.55 -1.51 13.16
N LEU A 18 6.86 -2.77 13.46
CA LEU A 18 6.24 -3.93 12.84
C LEU A 18 5.10 -4.46 13.72
N GLU A 19 3.96 -4.75 13.12
CA GLU A 19 2.75 -5.23 13.79
C GLU A 19 2.31 -6.58 13.21
N ASN A 20 2.00 -7.54 14.09
CA ASN A 20 1.57 -8.91 13.76
C ASN A 20 2.57 -9.73 12.92
N ILE A 21 3.85 -9.37 12.93
CA ILE A 21 4.93 -10.04 12.21
C ILE A 21 5.56 -11.17 13.03
N VAL A 22 6.13 -12.17 12.34
CA VAL A 22 6.95 -13.25 12.89
C VAL A 22 8.41 -13.06 12.46
N PHE A 23 9.35 -13.54 13.28
CA PHE A 23 10.78 -13.49 13.02
C PHE A 23 11.31 -14.91 12.80
N GLU A 24 12.36 -15.05 11.98
CA GLU A 24 13.05 -16.34 11.83
C GLU A 24 13.66 -16.76 13.17
N GLU A 25 13.55 -18.04 13.51
CA GLU A 25 13.96 -18.58 14.81
C GLU A 25 15.41 -18.24 15.16
N GLY A 26 15.63 -17.70 16.37
CA GLY A 26 16.96 -17.32 16.84
C GLY A 26 17.56 -16.08 16.18
N SER A 27 16.79 -15.34 15.38
CA SER A 27 17.25 -14.14 14.68
C SER A 27 16.41 -12.90 15.01
N THR A 28 16.82 -11.76 14.45
CA THR A 28 15.99 -10.54 14.37
C THR A 28 15.52 -10.27 12.93
N THR A 29 15.70 -11.26 12.04
CA THR A 29 15.26 -11.22 10.65
C THR A 29 13.76 -11.48 10.60
N VAL A 30 13.03 -10.63 9.89
CA VAL A 30 11.59 -10.75 9.72
C VAL A 30 11.25 -11.82 8.68
N ASP A 31 10.32 -12.71 9.00
CA ASP A 31 9.68 -13.59 8.03
C ASP A 31 8.40 -12.92 7.50
N PHE A 32 8.48 -12.32 6.32
CA PHE A 32 7.34 -11.66 5.66
C PHE A 32 6.39 -12.65 4.95
N ALA A 33 6.73 -13.93 4.86
CA ALA A 33 5.87 -14.96 4.27
C ALA A 33 5.00 -15.66 5.32
N ASP A 34 5.37 -15.54 6.61
CA ASP A 34 4.61 -16.13 7.72
C ASP A 34 3.31 -15.34 8.01
N GLY A 35 2.19 -15.94 7.62
CA GLY A 35 0.83 -15.46 7.90
C GLY A 35 0.15 -16.14 9.10
N SER A 36 0.88 -16.87 9.96
CA SER A 36 0.32 -17.68 11.05
C SER A 36 -0.51 -16.88 12.06
N LYS A 37 -0.18 -15.60 12.26
CA LYS A 37 -0.98 -14.66 13.06
C LYS A 37 -2.13 -14.07 12.24
N THR A 38 -1.82 -13.55 11.07
CA THR A 38 -2.76 -12.94 10.11
C THR A 38 -2.01 -12.59 8.80
N GLU A 39 -2.71 -12.55 7.67
CA GLU A 39 -2.16 -11.97 6.42
C GLU A 39 -2.10 -10.43 6.45
N ASN A 40 -2.87 -9.77 7.33
CA ASN A 40 -2.87 -8.32 7.52
C ASN A 40 -1.71 -7.88 8.44
N THR A 41 -0.49 -8.27 8.09
CA THR A 41 0.72 -7.76 8.73
C THR A 41 0.92 -6.30 8.35
N ARG A 42 1.50 -5.49 9.25
CA ARG A 42 1.67 -4.06 9.01
C ARG A 42 3.05 -3.59 9.43
N VAL A 43 3.46 -2.50 8.79
CA VAL A 43 4.57 -1.67 9.21
C VAL A 43 4.14 -0.22 9.27
N SER A 44 4.50 0.46 10.34
CA SER A 44 4.42 1.92 10.45
C SER A 44 5.83 2.49 10.39
N TYR A 45 6.04 3.53 9.59
CA TYR A 45 7.31 4.24 9.52
C TYR A 45 7.09 5.73 9.28
N PRO A 46 8.00 6.60 9.74
CA PRO A 46 7.97 8.01 9.39
C PRO A 46 8.01 8.23 7.87
N LEU A 47 7.29 9.23 7.35
CA LEU A 47 7.26 9.52 5.91
C LEU A 47 8.66 9.75 5.30
N HIS A 48 9.58 10.32 6.06
CA HIS A 48 10.97 10.56 5.63
C HIS A 48 11.81 9.29 5.47
N HIS A 49 11.26 8.10 5.76
CA HIS A 49 11.89 6.83 5.40
C HIS A 49 11.78 6.51 3.91
N ILE A 50 10.82 7.13 3.20
CA ILE A 50 10.59 6.96 1.77
C ILE A 50 11.26 8.10 1.00
N ASP A 51 12.08 7.73 0.01
CA ASP A 51 12.67 8.66 -0.94
C ASP A 51 11.63 9.16 -1.95
N ASN A 52 11.87 10.32 -2.56
CA ASN A 52 10.98 10.94 -3.55
C ASN A 52 9.58 11.31 -3.01
N THR A 53 9.53 11.74 -1.74
CA THR A 53 8.33 12.30 -1.13
C THR A 53 8.23 13.81 -1.40
N ALA A 54 7.01 14.31 -1.49
CA ALA A 54 6.77 15.74 -1.62
C ALA A 54 7.00 16.45 -0.28
N VAL A 55 7.82 17.50 -0.30
CA VAL A 55 8.09 18.38 0.86
C VAL A 55 7.82 19.84 0.45
N PRO A 56 6.81 20.51 1.03
CA PRO A 56 5.81 19.99 1.97
C PRO A 56 4.91 18.94 1.29
N SER A 57 4.26 18.07 2.06
CA SER A 57 3.36 17.02 1.56
C SER A 57 2.02 17.58 1.07
N MET A 58 2.09 18.53 0.13
CA MET A 58 0.97 19.24 -0.49
C MET A 58 1.09 19.14 -2.01
N GLY A 59 -0.05 18.99 -2.68
CA GLY A 59 -0.16 19.00 -4.14
C GLY A 59 -1.22 20.01 -4.61
N GLY A 60 -1.24 20.28 -5.92
CA GLY A 60 -2.30 21.08 -6.54
C GLY A 60 -3.61 20.30 -6.74
N HIS A 61 -4.56 20.89 -7.46
CA HIS A 61 -5.82 20.20 -7.78
C HIS A 61 -5.57 18.92 -8.62
N PRO A 62 -6.19 17.78 -8.26
CA PRO A 62 -6.01 16.52 -9.00
C PRO A 62 -6.43 16.64 -10.46
N LYS A 63 -5.53 16.27 -11.38
CA LYS A 63 -5.84 16.17 -12.82
C LYS A 63 -6.48 14.82 -13.18
N ASN A 64 -6.18 13.78 -12.41
CA ASN A 64 -6.67 12.43 -12.59
C ASN A 64 -7.10 11.87 -11.23
N ILE A 65 -8.21 11.11 -11.22
CA ILE A 65 -8.70 10.38 -10.05
C ILE A 65 -8.85 8.93 -10.49
N PHE A 66 -8.28 8.02 -9.70
CA PHE A 66 -8.34 6.58 -9.95
C PHE A 66 -9.13 5.92 -8.83
N PHE A 67 -10.15 5.15 -9.18
CA PHE A 67 -10.82 4.24 -8.25
C PHE A 67 -10.21 2.86 -8.43
N LEU A 68 -9.57 2.36 -7.37
CA LEU A 68 -8.96 1.04 -7.35
C LEU A 68 -9.99 0.05 -6.81
N THR A 69 -10.19 -1.06 -7.51
CA THR A 69 -11.12 -2.11 -7.12
C THR A 69 -10.46 -3.46 -7.32
N CYS A 70 -10.60 -4.35 -6.34
CA CYS A 70 -10.16 -5.74 -6.44
C CYS A 70 -11.37 -6.59 -6.83
N ASP A 71 -11.63 -6.68 -8.13
CA ASP A 71 -12.77 -7.43 -8.64
C ASP A 71 -12.49 -8.93 -8.68
N ALA A 72 -12.93 -9.64 -7.65
CA ALA A 72 -12.82 -11.09 -7.56
C ALA A 72 -13.68 -11.85 -8.58
N TYR A 73 -14.66 -11.21 -9.20
CA TYR A 73 -15.53 -11.82 -10.21
C TYR A 73 -14.97 -11.67 -11.64
N GLY A 74 -13.96 -10.82 -11.85
CA GLY A 74 -13.30 -10.62 -13.14
C GLY A 74 -14.22 -10.03 -14.22
N VAL A 75 -15.21 -9.25 -13.81
CA VAL A 75 -16.21 -8.63 -14.69
C VAL A 75 -15.70 -7.28 -15.21
N LEU A 76 -15.02 -6.51 -14.36
CA LEU A 76 -14.55 -5.19 -14.69
C LEU A 76 -13.33 -5.27 -15.64
N PRO A 77 -13.28 -4.44 -16.69
CA PRO A 77 -12.08 -4.33 -17.51
C PRO A 77 -10.91 -3.77 -16.69
N PRO A 78 -9.64 -3.98 -17.12
CA PRO A 78 -8.47 -3.51 -16.37
C PRO A 78 -8.45 -1.99 -16.11
N ILE A 79 -9.03 -1.19 -17.01
CA ILE A 79 -9.21 0.25 -16.83
C ILE A 79 -10.44 0.74 -17.60
N SER A 80 -11.18 1.69 -17.02
CA SER A 80 -12.30 2.37 -17.66
C SER A 80 -12.25 3.87 -17.41
N LYS A 81 -12.53 4.66 -18.46
CA LYS A 81 -12.68 6.12 -18.33
C LYS A 81 -14.14 6.43 -18.02
N LEU A 82 -14.38 6.97 -16.83
CA LEU A 82 -15.73 7.27 -16.34
C LEU A 82 -16.18 8.66 -16.78
N THR A 83 -17.48 8.78 -17.06
CA THR A 83 -18.18 10.07 -17.08
C THR A 83 -18.38 10.60 -15.64
N PRO A 84 -18.68 11.89 -15.43
CA PRO A 84 -18.95 12.41 -14.09
C PRO A 84 -20.09 11.68 -13.36
N GLY A 85 -21.14 11.28 -14.07
CA GLY A 85 -22.24 10.49 -13.50
C GLY A 85 -21.80 9.11 -13.01
N GLN A 86 -21.01 8.40 -13.82
CA GLN A 86 -20.44 7.11 -13.44
C GLN A 86 -19.42 7.24 -12.30
N ALA A 87 -18.63 8.31 -12.29
CA ALA A 87 -17.70 8.59 -11.21
C ALA A 87 -18.43 8.80 -9.88
N MET A 88 -19.52 9.59 -9.85
CA MET A 88 -20.35 9.74 -8.65
C MET A 88 -20.95 8.41 -8.20
N TYR A 89 -21.45 7.61 -9.15
CA TYR A 89 -22.01 6.30 -8.85
C TYR A 89 -20.99 5.38 -8.17
N HIS A 90 -19.83 5.17 -8.80
CA HIS A 90 -18.78 4.31 -8.24
C HIS A 90 -18.21 4.86 -6.92
N PHE A 91 -18.08 6.18 -6.79
CA PHE A 91 -17.61 6.78 -5.55
C PHE A 91 -18.53 6.49 -4.35
N ILE A 92 -19.84 6.48 -4.57
CA ILE A 92 -20.84 6.18 -3.52
C ILE A 92 -20.94 4.67 -3.27
N SER A 93 -20.78 3.85 -4.31
CA SER A 93 -20.84 2.39 -4.20
C SER A 93 -19.65 1.78 -3.46
N GLY A 94 -18.47 2.41 -3.55
CA GLY A 94 -17.20 1.81 -3.13
C GLY A 94 -16.74 0.70 -4.06
#